data_AF-A0A0F9ATJ7-F1
#
_entry.id   AF-A0A0F9ATJ7-F1
#
_cell.length_a   1.000
_cell.length_b   1.000
_cell.length_c   1.000
_cell.angle_alpha   90.00
_cell.angle_beta   90.00
_cell.angle_gamma   90.00
#
_symmetry.space_group_name_H-M   'P 1'
#
loop_
_entity.id
_entity.type
_entity.pdbx_description
1 polymer ?
#
loop_
_entity_poly.entity_id
_entity_poly.type
_entity_poly.pdbx_seq_one_letter_code
_entity_poly.pdbx_strand_id
1 'polypeptide(L)'
;MLINITAAFVLDLILGDPVFRYHPVRLIGSMLLFYKKFFYRLRYKLLGGTFFVISALLSVFISTQILEYAKRFLYLPSSINLLVIGMAFFLFCNRDMAKEARSIYRCLEEQDLEKARARVGRIVGRDTKQLDEKGVIRAAVESVAENIVDGFTGPLFYLALGGIPLAYIYKTVNTIDSLFGYRNEKYEKFGKAGARLDDFLNYLP
;
A
#
# COMPACT_ATOMS: atom_id res chain seq x y z
N MET A 1 20.38 -8.01 -6.50
CA MET A 1 18.93 -7.76 -6.31
C MET A 1 18.37 -8.55 -5.13
N LEU A 2 18.48 -9.88 -5.12
CA LEU A 2 18.01 -10.72 -4.00
C LEU A 2 18.54 -10.26 -2.63
N ILE A 3 19.86 -10.04 -2.50
CA ILE A 3 20.47 -9.54 -1.25
C ILE A 3 19.83 -8.23 -0.76
N ASN A 4 19.52 -7.30 -1.67
CA ASN A 4 18.90 -6.02 -1.31
C ASN A 4 17.46 -6.20 -0.82
N ILE A 5 16.69 -7.09 -1.47
CA ILE A 5 15.31 -7.41 -1.08
C ILE A 5 15.31 -8.10 0.28
N THR A 6 16.19 -9.08 0.48
CA THR A 6 16.33 -9.77 1.77
C THR A 6 16.73 -8.79 2.87
N ALA A 7 17.66 -7.88 2.60
CA ALA A 7 18.04 -6.85 3.57
C ALA A 7 16.86 -5.92 3.92
N ALA A 8 16.08 -5.47 2.92
CA ALA A 8 14.89 -4.66 3.15
C ALA A 8 13.83 -5.38 3.99
N PHE A 9 13.59 -6.66 3.71
CA PHE A 9 12.68 -7.50 4.48
C PHE A 9 13.15 -7.69 5.93
N VAL A 10 14.43 -7.99 6.15
CA VAL A 10 15.00 -8.09 7.50
C VAL A 10 14.89 -6.77 8.25
N LEU A 11 15.13 -5.63 7.58
CA LEU A 11 14.94 -4.31 8.17
C LEU A 11 13.49 -4.07 8.60
N ASP A 12 12.50 -4.44 7.78
CA ASP A 12 11.07 -4.39 8.14
C ASP A 12 10.78 -5.22 9.40
N LEU A 13 11.28 -6.45 9.48
CA LEU A 13 11.10 -7.30 10.65
C LEU A 13 11.70 -6.72 11.95
N ILE A 14 12.80 -5.98 11.85
CA ILE A 14 13.52 -5.40 13.01
C ILE A 14 12.98 -4.03 13.41
N LEU A 15 12.68 -3.16 12.43
CA LEU A 15 12.34 -1.76 12.64
C LEU A 15 10.83 -1.50 12.55
N GLY A 16 10.11 -2.23 11.69
CA GLY A 16 8.73 -1.92 11.30
C GLY A 16 8.63 -0.64 10.46
N ASP A 17 7.41 -0.24 10.12
CA ASP A 17 7.10 0.93 9.32
C ASP A 17 7.40 2.22 10.10
N PRO A 18 8.35 3.05 9.64
CA PRO A 18 8.70 4.28 10.32
C PRO A 18 7.60 5.35 10.16
N VAL A 19 7.14 5.88 11.29
CA VAL A 19 6.10 6.91 11.33
C VAL A 19 6.72 8.30 11.13
N PHE A 20 6.83 8.76 9.88
CA PHE A 20 7.28 10.13 9.57
C PHE A 20 6.55 10.75 8.38
N ARG A 21 6.72 12.07 8.17
CA ARG A 21 5.97 12.84 7.15
C ARG A 21 6.43 12.56 5.72
N TYR A 22 7.74 12.39 5.53
CA TYR A 22 8.36 12.21 4.22
C TYR A 22 8.41 10.75 3.76
N HIS A 23 7.61 9.88 4.38
CA HIS A 23 7.49 8.48 3.99
C HIS A 23 7.00 8.38 2.54
N PRO A 24 7.67 7.65 1.63
CA PRO A 24 7.34 7.65 0.20
C PRO A 24 5.86 7.35 -0.09
N VAL A 25 5.26 6.37 0.61
CA VAL A 25 3.84 6.04 0.44
C VAL A 25 2.92 7.18 0.89
N ARG A 26 3.27 7.92 1.94
CA ARG A 26 2.49 9.09 2.41
C ARG A 26 2.63 10.27 1.45
N LEU A 27 3.79 10.42 0.82
CA LEU A 27 4.00 11.41 -0.24
C LEU A 27 3.14 11.10 -1.47
N ILE A 28 3.03 9.82 -1.86
CA ILE A 28 2.10 9.37 -2.91
C ILE A 28 0.67 9.74 -2.52
N GLY A 29 0.21 9.36 -1.33
CA GLY A 29 -1.14 9.73 -0.85
C GLY A 29 -1.40 11.24 -0.88
N SER A 30 -0.42 12.05 -0.46
CA SER A 30 -0.50 13.52 -0.50
C SER A 30 -0.60 14.05 -1.93
N MET A 31 0.20 13.51 -2.85
CA MET A 31 0.18 13.83 -4.27
C MET A 31 -1.18 13.49 -4.90
N LEU A 32 -1.72 12.30 -4.60
CA LEU A 32 -3.02 11.85 -5.10
C LEU A 32 -4.16 12.76 -4.60
N LEU A 33 -4.14 13.15 -3.32
CA LEU A 33 -5.11 14.10 -2.77
C LEU A 33 -5.00 15.48 -3.44
N PHE A 34 -3.79 15.91 -3.79
CA PHE A 34 -3.57 17.14 -4.55
C PHE A 34 -4.11 17.02 -5.98
N TYR A 35 -3.77 15.97 -6.72
CA TYR A 35 -4.19 15.75 -8.11
C TYR A 35 -5.71 15.66 -8.22
N LYS A 36 -6.35 14.96 -7.28
CA LYS A 36 -7.81 14.90 -7.19
C LYS A 36 -8.45 16.29 -7.23
N LYS A 37 -7.90 17.31 -6.56
CA LYS A 37 -8.49 18.67 -6.54
C LYS A 37 -8.64 19.25 -7.94
N PHE A 38 -7.75 18.89 -8.86
CA PHE A 38 -7.77 19.32 -10.25
C PHE A 38 -8.68 18.40 -11.10
N PHE A 39 -8.36 17.11 -11.16
CA PHE A 39 -9.05 16.16 -12.06
C PHE A 39 -10.51 15.92 -11.69
N TYR A 40 -10.86 16.02 -10.40
CA TYR A 40 -12.24 15.85 -9.96
C TYR A 40 -13.14 17.01 -10.41
N ARG A 41 -12.60 18.17 -10.81
CA ARG A 41 -13.39 19.30 -11.33
C ARG A 41 -13.89 19.06 -12.76
N LEU A 42 -13.34 18.07 -13.47
CA LEU A 42 -13.77 17.74 -14.82
C LEU A 42 -15.24 17.27 -14.82
N ARG A 43 -15.98 17.71 -15.84
CA ARG A 43 -17.42 17.40 -16.01
C ARG A 43 -17.65 15.90 -16.11
N TYR A 44 -16.83 15.21 -16.89
CA TYR A 44 -16.90 13.75 -17.07
C TYR A 44 -16.03 13.05 -16.04
N LYS A 45 -16.65 12.59 -14.95
CA LYS A 45 -15.95 11.97 -13.81
C LYS A 45 -15.09 10.77 -14.18
N LEU A 46 -15.56 9.94 -15.11
CA LEU A 46 -14.80 8.77 -15.58
C LEU A 46 -13.51 9.20 -16.30
N LEU A 47 -13.60 10.12 -17.26
CA LEU A 47 -12.42 10.66 -17.95
C LEU A 47 -11.47 11.37 -16.99
N GLY A 48 -12.01 12.14 -16.04
CA GLY A 48 -11.21 12.78 -15.00
C GLY A 48 -10.48 11.76 -14.12
N GLY A 49 -11.13 10.65 -13.78
CA GLY A 49 -10.52 9.52 -13.08
C GLY A 49 -9.41 8.85 -13.87
N THR A 50 -9.62 8.59 -15.16
CA THR A 50 -8.61 7.99 -16.04
C THR A 50 -7.38 8.89 -16.19
N PHE A 51 -7.57 10.18 -16.47
CA PHE A 51 -6.44 11.11 -16.56
C PHE A 51 -5.72 11.26 -15.21
N PHE A 52 -6.47 11.27 -14.11
CA PHE A 52 -5.89 11.26 -12.77
C PHE A 52 -4.95 10.07 -12.54
N VAL A 53 -5.39 8.85 -12.87
CA VAL A 53 -4.56 7.64 -12.75
C VAL A 53 -3.32 7.75 -13.64
N ILE A 54 -3.48 8.08 -14.92
CA ILE A 54 -2.36 8.19 -15.87
C ILE A 54 -1.34 9.21 -15.39
N SER A 55 -1.79 10.41 -14.98
CA SER A 55 -0.89 11.45 -14.47
C SER A 55 -0.17 11.01 -13.21
N ALA A 56 -0.86 10.37 -12.25
CA ALA A 56 -0.23 9.87 -11.02
C ALA A 56 0.85 8.82 -11.32
N LEU A 57 0.56 7.85 -12.20
CA LEU A 57 1.50 6.81 -12.57
C LEU A 57 2.71 7.37 -13.32
N LEU A 58 2.51 8.31 -14.25
CA LEU A 58 3.61 8.98 -14.95
C LEU A 58 4.50 9.75 -13.96
N SER A 59 3.93 10.48 -13.01
CA SER A 59 4.71 11.23 -12.01
C SER A 59 5.55 10.32 -11.13
N VAL A 60 4.99 9.19 -10.67
CA VAL A 60 5.74 8.21 -9.86
C VAL A 60 6.81 7.52 -10.70
N PHE A 61 6.48 7.12 -11.92
CA PHE A 61 7.45 6.52 -12.84
C PHE A 61 8.62 7.47 -13.11
N ILE A 62 8.36 8.72 -13.51
CA ILE A 62 9.42 9.71 -13.76
C ILE A 62 10.26 9.94 -12.50
N SER A 63 9.63 10.09 -11.33
CA SER A 63 10.34 10.31 -10.06
C SER A 63 11.26 9.14 -9.71
N THR A 64 10.79 7.90 -9.87
CA THR A 64 11.62 6.71 -9.63
C THR A 64 12.74 6.56 -10.65
N GLN A 65 12.52 6.94 -11.92
CA GLN A 65 13.58 6.94 -12.94
C GLN A 65 14.66 7.99 -12.65
N ILE A 66 14.27 9.18 -12.18
CA ILE A 66 15.24 10.19 -11.74
C ILE A 66 16.09 9.65 -10.59
N LEU A 67 15.48 8.96 -9.61
CA LEU A 67 16.20 8.33 -8.51
C LEU A 67 17.15 7.23 -9.00
N GLU A 68 16.71 6.35 -9.91
CA GLU A 68 17.56 5.32 -10.52
C GLU A 68 18.74 5.93 -11.28
N TYR A 69 18.51 7.01 -12.04
CA TYR A 69 19.56 7.71 -12.75
C TYR A 69 20.55 8.39 -11.79
N ALA A 70 20.04 9.03 -10.73
CA ALA A 70 20.85 9.70 -9.71
C ALA A 70 21.83 8.75 -9.01
N LYS A 71 21.47 7.46 -8.85
CA LYS A 71 22.38 6.43 -8.30
C LYS A 71 23.70 6.32 -9.06
N ARG A 72 23.71 6.60 -10.36
CA ARG A 72 24.94 6.51 -11.18
C ARG A 72 26.01 7.51 -10.74
N PHE A 73 25.63 8.58 -10.06
CA PHE A 73 26.54 9.59 -9.53
C PHE A 73 26.96 9.33 -8.08
N LEU A 74 26.34 8.35 -7.41
CA LEU A 74 26.71 7.93 -6.07
C LEU A 74 27.66 6.74 -6.20
N TYR A 75 28.89 6.86 -5.68
CA TYR A 75 29.88 5.77 -5.65
C TYR A 75 29.48 4.71 -4.61
N LEU A 76 28.43 3.95 -4.91
CA LEU A 76 27.98 2.83 -4.09
C LEU A 76 28.47 1.49 -4.66
N PRO A 77 28.85 0.51 -3.82
CA PRO A 77 29.20 -0.82 -4.28
C PRO A 77 28.09 -1.42 -5.15
N SER A 78 28.45 -2.00 -6.28
CA SER A 78 27.47 -2.51 -7.28
C SER A 78 26.50 -3.58 -6.72
N SER A 79 26.92 -4.33 -5.70
CA SER A 79 26.15 -5.43 -5.10
C SER A 79 25.14 -4.97 -4.02
N ILE A 80 25.45 -3.95 -3.23
CA ILE A 80 24.60 -3.43 -2.13
C ILE A 80 24.07 -2.06 -2.51
N ASN A 81 22.77 -2.01 -2.82
CA ASN A 81 22.13 -0.78 -3.26
C ASN A 81 21.23 -0.23 -2.16
N LEU A 82 21.77 0.68 -1.34
CA LEU A 82 21.07 1.29 -0.20
C LEU A 82 19.75 1.96 -0.59
N LEU A 83 19.67 2.53 -1.80
CA LEU A 83 18.44 3.15 -2.29
C LEU A 83 17.37 2.10 -2.58
N VAL A 84 17.74 0.98 -3.21
CA VAL A 84 16.79 -0.14 -3.41
C VAL A 84 16.36 -0.71 -2.06
N ILE A 85 17.29 -0.90 -1.12
CA ILE A 85 16.99 -1.40 0.22
C ILE A 85 16.00 -0.47 0.93
N GLY A 86 16.29 0.84 0.97
CA GLY A 86 15.44 1.81 1.64
C GLY A 86 14.06 1.94 1.00
N MET A 87 13.99 2.02 -0.33
CA MET A 87 12.71 2.12 -1.04
C MET A 87 11.88 0.84 -0.93
N ALA A 88 12.50 -0.34 -1.00
CA ALA A 88 11.80 -1.60 -0.78
C ALA A 88 11.34 -1.74 0.69
N PHE A 89 12.15 -1.31 1.64
CA PHE A 89 11.79 -1.29 3.06
C PHE A 89 10.53 -0.47 3.32
N PHE A 90 10.40 0.71 2.72
CA PHE A 90 9.19 1.55 2.82
C PHE A 90 7.94 0.98 2.13
N LEU A 91 8.05 -0.12 1.39
CA LEU A 91 6.91 -0.82 0.80
C LEU A 91 6.40 -1.95 1.68
N PHE A 92 7.25 -2.51 2.54
CA PHE A 92 6.93 -3.67 3.37
C PHE A 92 6.35 -3.25 4.72
N CYS A 93 5.37 -4.01 5.21
CA CYS A 93 4.70 -3.74 6.50
C CYS A 93 4.48 -5.01 7.35
N ASN A 94 5.30 -6.05 7.17
CA ASN A 94 5.07 -7.36 7.77
C ASN A 94 5.06 -7.31 9.29
N ARG A 95 5.98 -6.54 9.88
CA ARG A 95 6.11 -6.47 11.34
C ARG A 95 4.89 -5.83 11.98
N ASP A 96 4.43 -4.69 11.46
CA ASP A 96 3.30 -3.97 12.03
C ASP A 96 1.99 -4.70 11.80
N MET A 97 1.83 -5.34 10.64
CA MET A 97 0.68 -6.23 10.39
C MET A 97 0.65 -7.40 11.39
N ALA A 98 1.78 -8.08 11.61
CA ALA A 98 1.88 -9.17 12.58
C ALA A 98 1.60 -8.69 14.02
N LYS A 99 2.05 -7.48 14.36
CA LYS A 99 1.79 -6.84 15.65
C LYS A 99 0.31 -6.54 15.85
N GLU A 100 -0.37 -5.98 14.85
CA GLU A 100 -1.80 -5.69 14.92
C GLU A 100 -2.63 -6.98 15.02
N ALA A 101 -2.33 -7.99 14.19
CA ALA A 101 -2.99 -9.30 14.25
C ALA A 101 -2.84 -9.97 15.62
N ARG A 102 -1.61 -9.96 16.18
CA ARG A 102 -1.34 -10.50 17.52
C ARG A 102 -2.08 -9.74 18.61
N SER A 103 -2.27 -8.43 18.43
CA SER A 103 -2.99 -7.61 19.39
C SER A 103 -4.48 -7.93 19.45
N ILE A 104 -5.10 -8.29 18.31
CA ILE A 104 -6.47 -8.78 18.24
C ILE A 104 -6.56 -10.17 18.89
N TYR A 105 -5.63 -11.07 18.56
CA TYR A 105 -5.55 -12.41 19.15
C TYR A 105 -5.50 -12.35 20.68
N ARG A 106 -4.67 -11.49 21.27
CA ARG A 106 -4.58 -11.34 22.73
C ARG A 106 -5.89 -10.89 23.37
N CYS A 107 -6.63 -9.96 22.73
CA CYS A 107 -7.93 -9.55 23.26
C CYS A 107 -8.94 -10.72 23.26
N LEU A 108 -8.87 -11.61 22.28
CA LEU A 108 -9.72 -12.81 22.22
C LEU A 108 -9.31 -13.84 23.28
N GLU A 109 -8.00 -14.05 23.47
CA GLU A 109 -7.46 -14.93 24.52
C GLU A 109 -7.85 -14.46 25.93
N GLU A 110 -7.90 -13.14 26.15
CA GLU A 110 -8.38 -12.50 27.38
C GLU A 110 -9.91 -12.47 27.51
N GLN A 111 -10.66 -13.05 26.56
CA GLN A 111 -12.13 -13.03 26.48
C GLN A 111 -12.76 -11.61 26.45
N ASP A 112 -11.98 -10.61 26.02
CA ASP A 112 -12.42 -9.21 25.90
C ASP A 112 -12.88 -8.90 24.48
N LEU A 113 -14.11 -9.32 24.17
CA LEU A 113 -14.71 -9.16 22.85
C LEU A 113 -14.91 -7.67 22.47
N GLU A 114 -15.21 -6.80 23.42
CA GLU A 114 -15.37 -5.36 23.16
C GLU A 114 -14.05 -4.74 22.67
N LYS A 115 -12.94 -5.03 23.35
CA LYS A 115 -11.62 -4.57 22.88
C LYS A 115 -11.23 -5.21 21.56
N ALA A 116 -11.56 -6.49 21.35
CA ALA A 116 -11.27 -7.17 20.08
C ALA A 116 -12.02 -6.52 18.91
N ARG A 117 -13.31 -6.17 19.09
CA ARG A 117 -14.12 -5.40 18.11
C ARG A 117 -13.50 -4.03 17.82
N ALA A 118 -13.12 -3.31 18.88
CA ALA A 118 -12.51 -1.98 18.73
C ALA A 118 -11.16 -2.02 17.99
N ARG A 119 -10.35 -3.08 18.20
CA ARG A 119 -9.09 -3.27 17.47
C ARG A 119 -9.31 -3.69 16.03
N VAL A 120 -10.12 -4.71 15.77
CA VAL A 120 -10.36 -5.18 14.40
C VAL A 120 -10.99 -4.07 13.54
N GLY A 121 -11.81 -3.20 14.14
CA GLY A 121 -12.37 -1.99 13.51
C GLY A 121 -11.34 -0.96 13.03
N ARG A 122 -10.07 -1.08 13.42
CA ARG A 122 -8.98 -0.22 12.91
C ARG A 122 -8.43 -0.70 11.57
N ILE A 123 -8.61 -1.98 11.25
CA ILE A 123 -8.02 -2.63 10.06
C ILE A 123 -9.08 -3.07 9.05
N VAL A 124 -10.37 -3.01 9.40
CA VAL A 124 -11.48 -3.30 8.48
C VAL A 124 -12.28 -2.03 8.17
N GLY A 125 -12.81 -1.94 6.95
CA GLY A 125 -13.69 -0.84 6.54
C GLY A 125 -15.18 -1.01 6.89
N ARG A 126 -15.57 -2.05 7.65
CA ARG A 126 -16.97 -2.38 7.98
C ARG A 126 -17.29 -2.15 9.45
N ASP A 127 -18.59 -2.02 9.77
CA ASP A 127 -19.03 -1.95 11.17
C ASP A 127 -18.68 -3.25 11.90
N THR A 128 -18.04 -3.11 13.07
CA THR A 128 -17.54 -4.21 13.90
C THR A 128 -18.32 -4.37 15.20
N LYS A 129 -19.21 -3.43 15.54
CA LYS A 129 -19.91 -3.40 16.84
C LYS A 129 -20.76 -4.64 17.10
N GLN A 130 -21.32 -5.24 16.05
CA GLN A 130 -22.21 -6.39 16.14
C GLN A 130 -21.51 -7.73 15.84
N LEU A 131 -20.19 -7.74 15.62
CA LEU A 131 -19.48 -8.99 15.34
C LEU A 131 -19.40 -9.88 16.58
N ASP A 132 -19.75 -11.15 16.44
CA ASP A 132 -19.42 -12.16 17.44
C ASP A 132 -17.92 -12.50 17.37
N GLU A 133 -17.44 -13.37 18.27
CA GLU A 133 -16.04 -13.79 18.31
C GLU A 133 -15.55 -14.34 16.96
N LYS A 134 -16.36 -15.19 16.33
CA LYS A 134 -16.08 -15.75 15.00
C LYS A 134 -16.02 -14.67 13.93
N GLY A 135 -16.91 -13.68 13.98
CA GLY A 135 -16.92 -12.53 13.10
C GLY A 135 -15.66 -11.68 13.24
N VAL A 136 -15.16 -11.47 14.47
CA VAL A 136 -13.90 -10.77 14.72
C VAL A 136 -12.71 -11.56 14.16
N ILE A 137 -12.64 -12.87 14.41
CA ILE A 137 -11.58 -13.74 13.88
C ILE A 137 -11.59 -13.69 12.35
N ARG A 138 -12.75 -13.87 11.74
CA ARG A 138 -12.90 -13.82 10.28
C ARG A 138 -12.44 -12.49 9.72
N ALA A 139 -12.88 -11.38 10.32
CA ALA A 139 -12.49 -10.04 9.90
C ALA A 139 -10.98 -9.82 10.00
N ALA A 140 -10.35 -10.29 11.08
CA ALA A 140 -8.90 -10.20 11.25
C ALA A 140 -8.15 -11.04 10.19
N VAL A 141 -8.58 -12.28 9.93
CA VAL A 141 -7.94 -13.15 8.93
C VAL A 141 -8.11 -12.59 7.51
N GLU A 142 -9.31 -12.14 7.15
CA GLU A 142 -9.59 -11.49 5.85
C GLU A 142 -8.68 -10.27 5.65
N SER A 143 -8.61 -9.36 6.63
CA SER A 143 -7.77 -8.17 6.54
C SER A 143 -6.27 -8.48 6.57
N VAL A 144 -5.81 -9.47 7.31
CA VAL A 144 -4.39 -9.87 7.27
C VAL A 144 -4.04 -10.47 5.92
N ALA A 145 -4.90 -11.31 5.34
CA ALA A 145 -4.68 -11.88 4.02
C ALA A 145 -4.61 -10.80 2.93
N GLU A 146 -5.54 -9.84 2.95
CA GLU A 146 -5.55 -8.69 2.04
C GLU A 146 -4.27 -7.83 2.20
N ASN A 147 -3.90 -7.50 3.44
CA ASN A 147 -2.69 -6.72 3.71
C ASN A 147 -1.39 -7.45 3.36
N ILE A 148 -1.34 -8.78 3.40
CA ILE A 148 -0.19 -9.55 2.91
C ILE A 148 0.01 -9.29 1.41
N VAL A 149 -1.08 -9.25 0.63
CA VAL A 149 -1.03 -8.99 -0.80
C VAL A 149 -0.55 -7.55 -1.06
N ASP A 150 -1.25 -6.59 -0.49
CA ASP A 150 -1.04 -5.15 -0.73
C ASP A 150 0.26 -4.59 -0.13
N GLY A 151 0.72 -5.22 0.95
CA GLY A 151 1.82 -4.77 1.80
C GLY A 151 3.10 -5.61 1.66
N PHE A 152 3.05 -6.76 0.98
CA PHE A 152 4.24 -7.59 0.80
C PHE A 152 4.31 -8.32 -0.54
N THR A 153 3.39 -9.24 -0.86
CA THR A 153 3.55 -10.11 -2.04
C THR A 153 3.43 -9.33 -3.34
N GLY A 154 2.46 -8.42 -3.46
CA GLY A 154 2.30 -7.53 -4.61
C GLY A 154 3.54 -6.63 -4.81
N PRO A 155 3.95 -5.83 -3.80
CA PRO A 155 5.17 -5.02 -3.90
C PRO A 155 6.42 -5.84 -4.23
N LEU A 156 6.59 -7.03 -3.63
CA LEU A 156 7.71 -7.93 -3.90
C LEU A 156 7.69 -8.47 -5.34
N PHE A 157 6.53 -8.87 -5.85
CA PHE A 157 6.34 -9.39 -7.19
C PHE A 157 6.73 -8.34 -8.24
N TYR A 158 6.17 -7.13 -8.13
CA TYR A 158 6.47 -6.04 -9.04
C TYR A 158 7.90 -5.49 -8.89
N LEU A 159 8.45 -5.55 -7.67
CA LEU A 159 9.86 -5.28 -7.43
C LEU A 159 10.74 -6.27 -8.17
N ALA A 160 10.42 -7.56 -8.15
CA ALA A 160 11.17 -8.59 -8.86
C ALA A 160 11.08 -8.43 -10.39
N LEU A 161 9.92 -8.05 -10.92
CA LEU A 161 9.70 -7.88 -12.36
C LEU A 161 10.34 -6.63 -12.95
N GLY A 162 10.24 -5.49 -12.26
CA GLY A 162 10.59 -4.18 -12.84
C GLY A 162 11.35 -3.25 -11.90
N GLY A 163 11.83 -3.77 -10.76
CA GLY A 163 12.56 -2.97 -9.78
C GLY A 163 11.68 -1.97 -9.04
N ILE A 164 12.33 -0.96 -8.45
CA ILE A 164 11.66 0.12 -7.70
C ILE A 164 10.56 0.83 -8.51
N PRO A 165 10.76 1.16 -9.80
CA PRO A 165 9.71 1.84 -10.57
C PRO A 165 8.39 1.07 -10.61
N LEU A 166 8.44 -0.23 -10.88
CA LEU A 166 7.24 -1.04 -11.03
C LEU A 166 6.57 -1.35 -9.68
N ALA A 167 7.36 -1.59 -8.63
CA ALA A 167 6.84 -1.77 -7.27
C ALA A 167 6.09 -0.52 -6.76
N TYR A 168 6.60 0.66 -7.07
CA TYR A 168 5.95 1.92 -6.70
C TYR A 168 4.76 2.28 -7.60
N ILE A 169 4.76 1.86 -8.87
CA ILE A 169 3.56 1.90 -9.72
C ILE A 169 2.46 1.07 -9.08
N TYR A 170 2.74 -0.19 -8.73
CA TYR A 170 1.79 -1.05 -8.05
C TYR A 170 1.28 -0.40 -6.77
N LYS A 171 2.18 0.08 -5.89
CA LYS A 171 1.77 0.70 -4.64
C LYS A 171 0.93 1.96 -4.85
N THR A 172 1.17 2.69 -5.93
CA THR A 172 0.37 3.86 -6.30
C THR A 172 -1.04 3.45 -6.72
N VAL A 173 -1.19 2.40 -7.52
CA VAL A 173 -2.50 1.86 -7.91
C VAL A 173 -3.28 1.39 -6.67
N ASN A 174 -2.65 0.60 -5.81
CA ASN A 174 -3.24 0.14 -4.55
C ASN A 174 -3.66 1.31 -3.63
N THR A 175 -2.83 2.37 -3.56
CA THR A 175 -3.18 3.58 -2.80
C THR A 175 -4.35 4.35 -3.45
N ILE A 176 -4.45 4.36 -4.78
CA ILE A 176 -5.58 4.97 -5.48
C ILE A 176 -6.88 4.22 -5.15
N ASP A 177 -6.86 2.89 -5.15
CA ASP A 177 -8.03 2.09 -4.81
C ASP A 177 -8.44 2.30 -3.34
N SER A 178 -7.49 2.21 -2.41
CA SER A 178 -7.74 2.47 -0.98
C SER A 178 -8.33 3.85 -0.67
N LEU A 179 -8.04 4.87 -1.49
CA LEU A 179 -8.52 6.24 -1.29
C LEU A 179 -9.81 6.57 -2.07
N PHE A 180 -9.98 5.98 -3.25
CA PHE A 180 -11.00 6.40 -4.22
C PHE A 180 -11.80 5.23 -4.83
N GLY A 181 -11.47 3.98 -4.55
CA GLY A 181 -12.15 2.77 -5.05
C GLY A 181 -13.54 2.52 -4.46
N TYR A 182 -13.92 3.23 -3.40
CA TYR A 182 -15.21 3.06 -2.74
C TYR A 182 -16.39 3.29 -3.69
N ARG A 183 -17.34 2.36 -3.66
CA ARG A 183 -18.64 2.45 -4.35
C ARG A 183 -19.59 3.38 -3.60
N ASN A 184 -19.36 4.68 -3.75
CA ASN A 184 -20.21 5.74 -3.22
C ASN A 184 -20.51 6.79 -4.30
N GLU A 185 -21.49 7.65 -4.04
CA GLU A 185 -21.94 8.68 -5.00
C GLU A 185 -20.80 9.58 -5.50
N LYS A 186 -19.76 9.76 -4.68
CA LYS A 186 -18.63 10.64 -4.96
C LYS A 186 -17.60 10.01 -5.90
N TYR A 187 -17.28 8.73 -5.73
CA TYR A 187 -16.16 8.10 -6.45
C TYR A 187 -16.55 6.98 -7.41
N GLU A 188 -17.80 6.54 -7.44
CA GLU A 188 -18.28 5.44 -8.31
C GLU A 188 -17.77 5.55 -9.77
N LYS A 189 -17.77 6.76 -10.33
CA LYS A 189 -17.24 7.01 -11.68
C LYS A 189 -15.76 7.42 -11.70
N PHE A 190 -15.31 8.19 -10.72
CA PHE A 190 -13.96 8.76 -10.70
C PHE A 190 -12.89 7.74 -10.31
N GLY A 191 -13.14 6.92 -9.29
CA GLY A 191 -12.20 5.90 -8.82
C GLY A 191 -12.16 4.64 -9.68
N LYS A 192 -13.15 4.44 -10.55
CA LYS A 192 -13.36 3.19 -11.31
C LYS A 192 -12.16 2.73 -12.12
N ALA A 193 -11.41 3.66 -12.73
CA ALA A 193 -10.22 3.32 -13.49
C ALA A 193 -9.09 2.78 -12.60
N GLY A 194 -8.92 3.36 -11.41
CA GLY A 194 -7.95 2.91 -10.42
C GLY A 194 -8.31 1.55 -9.85
N ALA A 195 -9.55 1.38 -9.42
CA ALA A 195 -10.05 0.11 -8.87
C ALA A 195 -9.90 -1.06 -9.83
N ARG A 196 -10.28 -0.87 -11.11
CA ARG A 196 -10.10 -1.93 -12.13
C ARG A 196 -8.64 -2.24 -12.43
N LEU A 197 -7.77 -1.24 -12.35
CA LEU A 197 -6.35 -1.45 -12.55
C LEU A 197 -5.76 -2.21 -11.36
N ASP A 198 -6.22 -1.91 -10.15
CA ASP A 198 -5.84 -2.64 -8.94
C ASP A 198 -6.25 -4.12 -9.02
N ASP A 199 -7.52 -4.39 -9.33
CA ASP A 199 -8.04 -5.75 -9.57
C ASP A 199 -7.18 -6.52 -10.59
N PHE A 200 -6.74 -5.84 -11.66
CA PHE A 200 -5.91 -6.45 -12.69
C PHE A 200 -4.49 -6.76 -12.21
N LEU A 201 -3.87 -5.85 -11.46
CA LEU A 201 -2.52 -6.04 -10.93
C LEU A 201 -2.48 -7.09 -9.81
N ASN A 202 -3.56 -7.24 -9.06
CA ASN A 202 -3.72 -8.25 -8.02
C ASN A 202 -4.27 -9.61 -8.55
N TYR A 203 -4.42 -9.78 -9.86
CA TYR A 203 -4.95 -11.04 -10.42
C TYR A 203 -3.95 -12.20 -10.34
N LEU A 204 -2.65 -11.92 -10.48
CA LEU A 204 -1.59 -12.93 -10.56
C LEU A 204 -0.80 -13.13 -9.24
N PRO A 205 -0.27 -12.07 -8.59
CA PRO A 205 0.31 -12.20 -7.25
C PRO A 205 -0.76 -12.46 -6.18
#